data_AF-A0A1F2R2W6-F1
#
_entry.id   AF-A0A1F2R2W6-F1
#
_cell.length_a   1.000
_cell.length_b   1.000
_cell.length_c   1.000
_cell.angle_alpha   90.00
_cell.angle_beta   90.00
_cell.angle_gamma   90.00
#
_symmetry.space_group_name_H-M   'P 1'
#
loop_
_entity.id
_entity.type
_entity.pdbx_description
1 polymer ?
#
loop_
_entity_poly.entity_id
_entity_poly.type
_entity_poly.pdbx_seq_one_letter_code
_entity_poly.pdbx_strand_id
1 'polypeptide(L)' 'MDPATVKLAGAPVATQGRGTPMTSVADLNRDGRLDLLLHFSTQDLQLTPTATEAVLKGRTFSGQLIRGVDSIRLVP' A
#
# COMPACT_ATOMS: atom_id res chain seq x y z
N MET A 1 -8.22 0.84 7.92
CA MET A 1 -6.76 0.55 7.93
C MET A 1 -6.04 1.82 8.31
N ASP A 2 -4.94 1.76 9.06
CA ASP A 2 -4.11 2.93 9.36
C ASP A 2 -3.00 3.09 8.30
N PRO A 3 -3.07 4.09 7.39
CA PRO A 3 -2.09 4.29 6.33
C PRO A 3 -0.65 4.44 6.83
N ALA A 4 -0.44 5.01 8.02
CA ALA A 4 0.89 5.27 8.56
C ALA A 4 1.67 3.99 8.89
N THR A 5 0.96 2.85 8.99
CA THR A 5 1.56 1.55 9.32
C THR A 5 1.78 0.66 8.10
N VAL A 6 1.24 1.05 6.94
CA VAL A 6 1.19 0.19 5.77
C VAL A 6 2.51 0.19 5.03
N LYS A 7 2.95 -1.01 4.64
CA LYS A 7 4.09 -1.21 3.76
C LYS A 7 3.74 -2.16 2.64
N LEU A 8 4.05 -1.79 1.40
CA LEU A 8 4.00 -2.66 0.23
C LEU A 8 5.42 -3.04 -0.16
N ALA A 9 5.77 -4.33 -0.12
CA ALA A 9 7.14 -4.79 -0.33
C ALA A 9 8.19 -3.95 0.42
N GLY A 10 7.91 -3.63 1.69
CA GLY A 10 8.79 -2.81 2.52
C GLY A 10 8.68 -1.28 2.33
N ALA A 11 8.15 -0.80 1.20
CA ALA A 11 7.95 0.63 0.95
C ALA A 11 6.82 1.20 1.82
N PRO A 12 7.03 2.32 2.54
CA PRO A 12 5.95 3.00 3.25
C PRO A 12 5.00 3.69 2.25
N VAL A 13 3.80 4.03 2.71
CA VAL A 13 2.90 4.93 1.96
C VAL A 13 3.62 6.26 1.71
N ALA A 14 3.59 6.72 0.46
CA ALA A 14 4.17 8.00 0.07
C ALA A 14 3.51 9.14 0.85
N THR A 15 4.25 10.22 1.08
CA THR A 15 3.74 11.37 1.83
C THR A 15 3.85 12.65 1.02
N GLN A 16 2.94 13.59 1.27
CA GLN A 16 2.89 14.91 0.68
C GLN A 16 3.02 16.00 1.74
N GLY A 17 3.66 17.12 1.38
CA GLY A 17 3.86 18.26 2.27
C GLY A 17 4.54 17.86 3.59
N ARG A 18 3.90 18.15 4.73
CA ARG A 18 4.43 17.90 6.07
C ARG A 18 4.27 16.44 6.55
N GLY A 19 4.51 15.47 5.67
CA GLY A 19 4.41 14.04 6.01
C GLY A 19 2.98 13.48 6.00
N THR A 20 2.03 14.16 5.39
CA THR A 20 0.65 13.66 5.25
C THR A 20 0.63 12.48 4.29
N PRO A 21 0.08 11.31 4.65
CA PRO A 21 -0.01 10.17 3.74
C PRO A 21 -0.78 10.51 2.45
N MET A 22 -0.22 10.14 1.30
CA MET A 22 -0.86 10.26 -0.01
C MET A 22 -1.90 9.16 -0.15
N THR A 23 -3.14 9.50 0.19
CA THR A 23 -4.27 8.58 0.19
C THR A 23 -5.49 9.24 -0.44
N SER A 24 -6.39 8.42 -0.97
CA SER A 24 -7.72 8.85 -1.42
C SER A 24 -8.77 7.86 -0.92
N VAL A 25 -9.99 8.36 -0.73
CA VAL A 25 -11.14 7.54 -0.31
C VAL A 25 -12.23 7.69 -1.35
N ALA A 26 -12.59 6.58 -2.00
CA ALA A 26 -13.62 6.52 -3.03
C ALA A 26 -14.11 5.07 -3.18
N ASP A 27 -15.32 4.87 -3.67
CA ASP A 27 -15.81 3.56 -4.10
C ASP A 27 -15.26 3.28 -5.51
N LEU A 28 -14.17 2.51 -5.60
CA LEU A 28 -13.45 2.26 -6.84
C LEU A 28 -14.06 1.11 -7.65
N ASN A 29 -14.64 0.13 -6.98
CA ASN A 29 -15.21 -1.06 -7.60
C ASN A 29 -16.74 -1.00 -7.78
N ARG A 30 -17.39 0.06 -7.28
CA ARG A 30 -18.83 0.32 -7.34
C ARG A 30 -19.69 -0.66 -6.54
N ASP A 31 -19.19 -1.14 -5.41
CA ASP A 31 -19.93 -2.05 -4.52
C ASP A 31 -20.72 -1.33 -3.41
N GLY A 32 -20.64 0.00 -3.35
CA GLY A 32 -21.29 0.82 -2.32
C GLY A 32 -20.50 0.95 -1.03
N ARG A 33 -19.28 0.42 -0.96
CA ARG A 33 -18.33 0.58 0.15
C ARG A 33 -17.18 1.48 -0.29
N LEU A 34 -16.72 2.34 0.62
CA LEU A 34 -15.58 3.21 0.35
C LEU A 34 -14.28 2.39 0.43
N ASP A 35 -13.46 2.49 -0.60
CA ASP A 35 -12.10 1.97 -0.63
C ASP A 35 -11.10 3.02 -0.13
N LEU A 36 -9.96 2.52 0.37
CA LEU A 36 -8.79 3.33 0.68
C LEU A 36 -7.72 3.07 -0.39
N LEU A 37 -7.45 4.09 -1.20
CA LEU A 37 -6.35 4.08 -2.16
C LEU A 37 -5.08 4.62 -1.50
N LEU A 38 -3.96 3.90 -1.67
CA LEU A 38 -2.66 4.25 -1.14
C LEU A 38 -1.67 4.43 -2.28
N HIS A 39 -0.87 5.50 -2.24
CA HIS A 39 0.23 5.71 -3.18
C HIS A 39 1.56 5.27 -2.56
N PHE A 40 2.40 4.63 -3.35
CA PHE A 40 3.75 4.20 -2.96
C PHE A 40 4.76 4.69 -3.99
N SER A 41 5.95 5.05 -3.53
CA SER A 41 7.09 5.28 -4.42
C SER A 41 7.62 3.93 -4.91
N THR A 42 7.68 3.74 -6.23
CA THR A 42 8.20 2.49 -6.81
C THR A 42 9.67 2.25 -6.48
N GLN A 43 10.44 3.31 -6.28
CA GLN A 43 11.86 3.29 -5.97
C GLN A 43 12.14 2.83 -4.53
N ASP A 44 11.13 2.93 -3.65
CA ASP A 44 11.24 2.49 -2.26
C ASP A 44 10.85 1.01 -2.08
N LEU A 45 10.34 0.37 -3.14
CA LEU A 45 9.96 -1.05 -3.12
C LEU A 45 11.21 -1.93 -2.97
N GLN A 46 11.21 -2.76 -1.94
CA GLN A 46 12.29 -3.70 -1.62
C GLN A 46 12.04 -5.02 -2.33
N LEU A 47 12.11 -4.99 -3.66
CA LEU A 47 11.89 -6.12 -4.53
C LEU A 47 13.21 -6.59 -5.14
N THR A 48 13.39 -7.90 -5.26
CA THR A 48 14.49 -8.45 -6.07
C THR A 48 14.13 -8.38 -7.55
N PRO A 49 15.10 -8.39 -8.47
CA PRO A 49 14.83 -8.44 -9.92
C PRO A 49 14.01 -9.65 -10.37
N THR A 50 13.93 -10.69 -9.53
CA THR A 50 13.18 -11.92 -9.77
C THR A 50 11.84 -11.97 -9.02
N ALA A 51 11.46 -10.91 -8.30
CA ALA A 51 10.24 -10.90 -7.53
C ALA A 51 9.00 -10.98 -8.43
N THR A 52 8.13 -11.94 -8.15
CA THR A 52 6.84 -12.13 -8.83
C THR A 52 5.65 -11.78 -7.94
N GLU A 53 5.88 -11.48 -6.66
CA GLU A 53 4.86 -11.10 -5.70
C GLU A 53 5.29 -9.88 -4.88
N ALA A 54 4.32 -9.07 -4.48
CA ALA A 54 4.49 -8.03 -3.48
C ALA A 54 3.62 -8.33 -2.25
N VAL A 55 4.21 -8.21 -1.07
CA VAL A 55 3.48 -8.40 0.20
C VAL A 55 3.11 -7.04 0.78
N LEU A 56 1.83 -6.83 1.03
CA LEU A 56 1.33 -5.72 1.82
C LEU A 56 1.21 -6.15 3.29
N LYS A 57 1.73 -5.32 4.21
CA LYS A 57 1.56 -5.49 5.66
C LYS A 57 1.13 -4.18 6.27
N GLY A 58 0.38 -4.23 7.37
CA GLY A 58 -0.02 -3.03 8.11
C GLY A 58 -0.88 -3.35 9.31
N ARG A 59 -1.55 -2.32 9.84
CA ARG A 59 -2.53 -2.45 10.93
C ARG A 59 -3.82 -1.68 10.62
N THR A 60 -4.91 -2.08 11.26
CA THR A 60 -6.10 -1.22 11.39
C THR A 60 -5.87 -0.16 12.47
N PHE A 61 -6.72 0.86 12.54
CA PHE A 61 -6.71 1.82 13.65
C PHE A 61 -6.98 1.18 15.02
N SER A 62 -7.62 -0.01 15.05
CA SER A 62 -7.78 -0.83 16.26
C SER A 62 -6.57 -1.73 16.56
N GLY A 63 -5.47 -1.61 15.80
CA GLY A 63 -4.22 -2.33 16.02
C GLY A 63 -4.16 -3.74 15.42
N GLN A 64 -5.25 -4.23 14.82
CA GLN A 64 -5.30 -5.55 14.17
C GLN A 64 -4.34 -5.60 12.99
N LEU A 65 -3.48 -6.62 12.96
CA LEU A 65 -2.55 -6.86 11.85
C LEU A 65 -3.29 -7.25 10.58
N ILE A 66 -2.83 -6.73 9.45
CA ILE A 66 -3.29 -7.11 8.12
C ILE A 66 -2.11 -7.56 7.24
N ARG A 67 -2.38 -8.51 6.35
CA ARG A 67 -1.43 -8.97 5.33
C ARG A 67 -2.17 -9.29 4.04
N GLY A 68 -1.65 -8.80 2.93
CA GLY A 68 -2.08 -9.15 1.57
C GLY A 68 -0.88 -9.57 0.73
N VAL A 69 -1.11 -10.39 -0.29
CA VAL A 69 -0.11 -10.76 -1.30
C VAL A 69 -0.77 -10.61 -2.64
N ASP A 70 -0.05 -10.03 -3.60
CA ASP A 70 -0.50 -9.97 -4.97
C ASP A 70 0.67 -10.19 -5.93
N SER A 71 0.35 -10.66 -7.13
CA SER A 71 1.30 -10.85 -8.22
C SER A 71 1.77 -9.52 -8.78
N ILE A 72 3.05 -9.45 -9.15
CA ILE A 72 3.66 -8.28 -9.80
C ILE A 72 4.46 -8.70 -11.02
N ARG A 73 4.76 -7.70 -11.85
CA ARG A 73 5.69 -7.82 -12.97
C ARG A 73 6.58 -6.59 -13.00
N LEU A 74 7.88 -6.79 -12.90
CA LEU A 74 8.86 -5.73 -13.10
C LEU A 74 9.03 -5.48 -14.59
N VAL A 75 8.93 -4.21 -15.00
CA VAL A 75 9.10 -3.77 -16.39
C VAL A 75 10.37 -2.88 -16.48
N PRO A 76 11.31 -3.16 -17.42
CA PRO A 76 12.50 -2.34 -17.64
C PRO A 76 12.21 -0.92 -18.15
#